data_AF-A0A5C6Y922-F1
#
_entry.id   AF-A0A5C6Y922-F1
#
_cell.length_a   1.000
_cell.length_b   1.000
_cell.length_c   1.000
_cell.angle_alpha   90.00
_cell.angle_beta   90.00
_cell.angle_gamma   90.00
#
_symmetry.space_group_name_H-M   'P 1'
#
loop_
_entity.id
_entity.type
_entity.pdbx_description
1 polymer ?
#
loop_
_entity_poly.entity_id
_entity_poly.type
_entity_poly.pdbx_seq_one_letter_code
_entity_poly.pdbx_strand_id
1 'polypeptide(L)' 'MESTMMIILLILTILLWFWAIFDISKSKFENQTINTIWLLIVLIFPILGSIVYFQLKRKFIRLETRKFEPKFLKQ' A
#
# COMPACT_ATOMS: atom_id res chain seq x y z
N MET A 1 -28.88 -9.66 -14.26
CA MET A 1 -28.21 -10.09 -13.01
C MET A 1 -26.73 -10.40 -13.23
N GLU A 2 -26.36 -11.12 -14.28
CA GLU A 2 -24.95 -11.40 -14.62
C GLU A 2 -24.09 -10.12 -14.81
N SER A 3 -24.57 -9.20 -15.66
CA SER A 3 -23.85 -7.96 -16.00
C SER A 3 -23.68 -7.01 -14.81
N THR A 4 -24.68 -6.95 -13.91
CA THR A 4 -24.62 -6.11 -12.72
C THR A 4 -23.54 -6.57 -11.74
N MET A 5 -23.34 -7.89 -11.61
CA MET A 5 -22.28 -8.44 -10.74
C MET A 5 -20.89 -8.14 -11.29
N MET A 6 -20.70 -8.22 -12.61
CA MET A 6 -19.43 -7.86 -13.24
C MET A 6 -19.09 -6.37 -13.05
N ILE A 7 -20.08 -5.48 -13.17
CA ILE A 7 -19.88 -4.04 -12.98
C ILE A 7 -19.44 -3.74 -11.54
N ILE A 8 -20.07 -4.38 -10.55
CA ILE A 8 -19.68 -4.21 -9.13
C ILE A 8 -18.25 -4.68 -8.89
N LEU A 9 -17.87 -5.83 -9.45
CA LEU A 9 -16.51 -6.36 -9.34
C LEU A 9 -15.47 -5.44 -9.99
N LEU A 10 -15.80 -4.85 -11.15
CA LEU A 10 -14.94 -3.88 -11.83
C LEU A 10 -14.74 -2.62 -10.98
N ILE A 11 -15.82 -2.06 -10.43
CA ILE A 11 -15.74 -0.88 -9.55
C ILE A 11 -14.89 -1.19 -8.32
N LEU A 12 -15.12 -2.33 -7.68
CA LEU A 12 -14.34 -2.75 -6.51
C LEU A 12 -12.86 -2.91 -6.84
N THR A 13 -12.56 -3.48 -8.00
CA THR A 13 -11.17 -3.63 -8.49
C THR A 13 -10.50 -2.28 -8.69
N ILE A 14 -11.19 -1.33 -9.33
CA ILE A 14 -10.69 0.02 -9.56
C ILE A 14 -10.46 0.74 -8.23
N LEU A 15 -11.41 0.65 -7.29
CA LEU A 15 -11.27 1.24 -5.96
C LEU A 15 -10.07 0.67 -5.20
N LEU A 16 -9.90 -0.65 -5.20
CA LEU A 16 -8.77 -1.32 -4.55
C LEU A 16 -7.43 -0.88 -5.17
N TRP A 17 -7.40 -0.79 -6.50
CA TRP A 17 -6.20 -0.43 -7.25
C TRP A 17 -5.77 1.02 -6.99
N PHE A 18 -6.70 1.98 -7.10
CA PHE A 18 -6.43 3.38 -6.76
C PHE A 18 -6.01 3.53 -5.31
N TRP A 19 -6.63 2.78 -4.40
CA TRP A 19 -6.28 2.82 -3.00
C TRP A 19 -4.85 2.31 -2.75
N ALA A 20 -4.45 1.23 -3.41
CA ALA A 20 -3.08 0.72 -3.34
C ALA A 20 -2.06 1.74 -3.84
N ILE A 21 -2.32 2.38 -4.99
CA ILE A 21 -1.44 3.43 -5.54
C ILE A 21 -1.32 4.61 -4.58
N PHE A 22 -2.44 5.08 -4.03
CA PHE A 22 -2.43 6.18 -3.06
C PHE A 22 -1.67 5.81 -1.78
N ASP A 23 -1.87 4.60 -1.27
CA ASP A 23 -1.18 4.08 -0.09
C ASP A 23 0.34 3.96 -0.32
N ILE A 24 0.76 3.51 -1.51
CA ILE A 24 2.18 3.45 -1.92
C ILE A 24 2.78 4.87 -1.99
N SER A 25 2.10 5.80 -2.66
CA SER A 25 2.57 7.18 -2.82
C SER A 25 2.72 7.91 -1.48
N LYS A 26 1.78 7.68 -0.55
CA LYS A 26 1.80 8.29 0.78
C LYS A 26 2.77 7.61 1.75
N SER A 27 3.05 6.32 1.57
CA SER A 27 3.89 5.56 2.49
C SER A 27 5.35 5.96 2.36
N LYS A 28 5.97 6.30 3.51
CA LYS A 28 7.42 6.53 3.59
C LYS A 28 8.13 5.17 3.66
N PHE A 29 8.49 4.63 2.51
CA PHE A 29 9.37 3.46 2.45
C PHE A 29 10.79 3.83 2.88
N GLU A 30 11.47 2.88 3.51
CA GLU A 30 12.88 3.01 3.88
C GLU A 30 13.79 3.19 2.67
N ASN A 31 13.44 2.51 1.58
CA ASN A 31 14.18 2.53 0.34
C ASN A 31 13.25 3.00 -0.78
N GLN A 32 13.62 4.10 -1.43
CA GLN A 32 12.88 4.69 -2.53
C GLN A 32 12.78 3.72 -3.72
N THR A 33 13.80 2.88 -3.95
CA THR A 33 13.77 1.84 -5.00
C THR A 33 12.67 0.81 -4.73
N ILE A 34 12.47 0.40 -3.47
CA ILE A 34 11.42 -0.56 -3.10
C ILE A 34 10.03 0.04 -3.32
N ASN A 35 9.85 1.33 -3.04
CA ASN A 35 8.62 2.06 -3.34
C ASN A 35 8.28 1.98 -4.84
N THR A 36 9.25 2.35 -5.70
CA THR A 36 9.05 2.34 -7.16
C THR A 36 8.76 0.94 -7.70
N ILE A 37 9.43 -0.11 -7.18
CA ILE A 37 9.15 -1.50 -7.56
C ILE A 37 7.72 -1.89 -7.20
N TRP A 38 7.25 -1.57 -5.99
CA TRP A 38 5.88 -1.86 -5.59
C TRP A 38 4.84 -1.12 -6.43
N LEU A 39 5.11 0.15 -6.75
CA LEU A 39 4.26 0.93 -7.64
C LEU A 39 4.18 0.30 -9.03
N LEU A 40 5.31 -0.15 -9.60
CA LEU A 40 5.35 -0.83 -10.89
C LEU A 40 4.55 -2.15 -10.87
N ILE A 41 4.70 -2.95 -9.81
CA ILE A 41 3.97 -4.22 -9.65
C ILE A 41 2.45 -3.97 -9.61
N VAL A 42 1.99 -3.00 -8.81
CA VAL A 42 0.57 -2.64 -8.72
C VAL A 42 0.04 -2.07 -10.03
N LEU A 43 0.87 -1.32 -10.77
CA LEU A 43 0.47 -0.76 -12.07
C LEU A 43 0.27 -1.85 -13.13
N ILE A 44 1.17 -2.83 -13.20
CA ILE A 44 1.09 -3.94 -14.19
C ILE A 44 0.02 -4.96 -13.78
N PHE A 45 -0.10 -5.24 -12.48
CA PHE A 45 -1.03 -6.22 -11.94
C PHE A 45 -2.02 -5.55 -10.96
N PRO A 46 -3.11 -4.93 -11.43
CA PRO A 46 -4.00 -4.16 -10.58
C PRO A 46 -4.68 -4.99 -9.48
N ILE A 47 -5.09 -6.22 -9.77
CA ILE A 47 -5.71 -7.11 -8.76
C ILE A 47 -4.63 -7.77 -7.89
N LEU A 48 -3.78 -8.60 -8.52
CA LEU A 48 -2.78 -9.40 -7.82
C LEU A 48 -1.74 -8.53 -7.12
N GLY A 49 -1.23 -7.49 -7.79
CA GLY A 49 -0.27 -6.55 -7.22
C GLY A 49 -0.84 -5.81 -6.02
N SER A 50 -2.09 -5.34 -6.08
CA SER A 50 -2.73 -4.68 -4.93
C SER A 50 -2.88 -5.63 -3.74
N ILE A 51 -3.33 -6.88 -3.97
CA ILE A 51 -3.47 -7.89 -2.91
C ILE A 51 -2.12 -8.19 -2.26
N VAL A 52 -1.11 -8.49 -3.08
CA VAL A 52 0.25 -8.82 -2.63
C VAL A 52 0.88 -7.63 -1.91
N TYR A 53 0.63 -6.41 -2.39
CA TYR A 53 1.02 -5.17 -1.73
C TYR A 53 0.42 -5.07 -0.33
N PHE A 54 -0.92 -5.15 -0.19
CA PHE A 54 -1.55 -5.01 1.12
C PHE A 54 -1.11 -6.08 2.13
N GLN A 55 -0.82 -7.30 1.66
CA GLN A 55 -0.30 -8.37 2.53
C GLN A 55 1.14 -8.14 2.97
N LEU A 56 2.03 -7.76 2.05
CA LEU A 56 3.46 -7.68 2.32
C LEU A 56 3.95 -6.30 2.75
N LYS A 57 3.18 -5.23 2.53
CA LYS A 57 3.59 -3.85 2.82
C LYS A 57 4.06 -3.67 4.26
N ARG A 58 3.48 -4.40 5.23
CA ARG A 58 3.87 -4.33 6.65
C ARG A 58 5.33 -4.74 6.90
N LYS A 59 5.95 -5.51 6.00
CA LYS A 59 7.37 -5.90 6.09
C LYS A 59 8.31 -4.86 5.48
N PHE A 60 7.83 -4.07 4.53
CA PHE A 60 8.65 -3.15 3.73
C PHE A 60 8.46 -1.68 4.08
N ILE A 61 7.29 -1.32 4.60
CA ILE A 61 7.04 -0.01 5.19
C ILE A 61 7.71 -0.01 6.55
N ARG A 62 8.54 1.00 6.84
CA ARG A 62 8.88 1.32 8.23
C ARG A 62 7.58 1.67 8.91
N LEU A 63 6.95 0.68 9.54
CA LEU A 63 6.19 0.95 10.73
C LEU A 63 7.26 1.48 11.68
N GLU A 64 7.46 2.80 11.70
CA GLU A 64 8.06 3.45 12.85
C GLU A 64 7.20 2.97 14.02
N THR A 65 7.61 1.87 14.66
CA THR A 65 7.41 1.72 16.09
C THR A 65 7.95 3.04 16.61
N ARG A 66 7.06 3.98 16.94
CA ARG A 66 7.47 5.24 17.52
C ARG A 66 8.32 4.83 18.71
N LYS A 67 9.64 4.90 18.57
CA LYS A 67 10.53 4.66 19.69
C LYS A 67 10.26 5.86 20.57
N PHE A 68 9.43 5.64 21.58
CA PHE A 68 9.19 6.64 22.59
C PHE A 68 10.52 6.77 23.33
N GLU A 69 11.34 7.72 22.89
CA GLU A 69 12.55 8.18 23.57
C GLU A 69 12.20 9.45 24.33
N PRO A 70 11.54 9.34 25.49
CA PRO A 70 11.19 10.51 26.26
C PRO A 70 12.47 11.13 26.83
N LYS A 71 12.70 12.39 26.51
CA LYS A 71 13.75 13.20 27.13
C LYS A 71 13.27 13.69 28.51
N PHE A 72 12.99 12.75 29.42
CA PHE A 72 12.55 13.07 30.77
C PHE A 72 13.64 13.72 31.64
N LEU A 73 14.90 13.74 31.17
CA LEU A 73 16.01 14.29 31.93
C LEU A 73 16.69 15.42 31.17
N LYS A 74 16.34 16.65 31.56
CA LYS A 74 17.27 17.78 31.59
C LYS A 74 16.98 18.63 32.82
N GLN A 75 17.86 18.44 33.81
CA GLN A 75 18.15 19.22 35.03
C GLN A 75 17.00 19.53 35.98
#